data_AF-A0A3A5LLY3-F1
#
_entry.id   AF-A0A3A5LLY3-F1
#
_cell.length_a   1.000
_cell.length_b   1.000
_cell.length_c   1.000
_cell.angle_alpha   90.00
_cell.angle_beta   90.00
_cell.angle_gamma   90.00
#
_symmetry.space_group_name_H-M   'P 1'
#
loop_
_entity.id
_entity.type
_entity.pdbx_description
1 polymer ?
#
loop_
_entity_poly.entity_id
_entity_poly.type
_entity_poly.pdbx_seq_one_letter_code
_entity_poly.pdbx_strand_id
1 'polypeptide(L)'
;MNVRGLEETIKTSKGLLSAQQLRKRVLAKVKGPVKWFHHQKVIYLDNQQQAHLAYHMAYYTHAPDHALRAPEMLVDANTGLVLKAWDAVHREQWGQGLGGNAFPLPYRPGSFQHGDALPGLPSLGKFEVRVNDGRCYVESDSLRVINMANLPLGYEAFPISTEDEKTYELTAFSYACDPSSYYLNYNDANTGPVNYSFSPVNDAMYFATQTLAMYEKKYQQRNPLGRDLPLRVYTHLSEMDNAFAIPTVSLDGRLMAHQQIIIGNGHQFLTAPAQTVIAHELSHNFTALHAALVYEGQSGAINEAFSDMAAIALQDYIRQSYPWYWDGLDWTIGREAVLGGAPLRYMDEPSKDGMSIEHAREYTDDLDVHLSSGVYNKAFYLLANKPGWTVQKAFQVMIDANRFYWSPIAYYDFAACGVIQAARDRQWDTAAVREAFAEVGVLCPVLPKPDAQGKRA
;
A
#
# COMPACT_ATOMS: atom_id res chain seq x y z
N MET A 1 -3.53 34.82 12.87
CA MET A 1 -4.59 35.51 12.09
C MET A 1 -5.92 34.90 12.52
N ASN A 2 -6.86 35.69 13.05
CA ASN A 2 -8.17 35.18 13.48
C ASN A 2 -9.02 34.92 12.24
N VAL A 3 -9.34 33.66 11.95
CA VAL A 3 -10.10 33.22 10.76
C VAL A 3 -11.60 33.09 11.03
N ARG A 4 -12.10 33.49 12.21
CA ARG A 4 -13.55 33.50 12.50
C ARG A 4 -14.27 34.52 11.60
N GLY A 5 -15.34 34.09 10.93
CA GLY A 5 -16.20 34.95 10.11
C GLY A 5 -15.84 35.01 8.62
N LEU A 6 -14.80 34.30 8.17
CA LEU A 6 -14.45 34.18 6.74
C LEU A 6 -15.59 33.58 5.91
N GLU A 7 -16.33 32.61 6.45
CA GLU A 7 -17.47 31.99 5.77
C GLU A 7 -18.60 32.99 5.50
N GLU A 8 -18.95 33.84 6.47
CA GLU A 8 -19.94 34.90 6.31
C GLU A 8 -19.45 35.99 5.36
N THR A 9 -18.15 36.31 5.41
CA THR A 9 -17.53 37.26 4.48
C THR A 9 -17.57 36.75 3.04
N ILE A 10 -17.34 35.45 2.80
CA ILE A 10 -17.44 34.83 1.48
C ILE A 10 -18.91 34.89 0.98
N LYS A 11 -19.88 34.54 1.83
CA LYS A 11 -21.30 34.60 1.45
C LYS A 11 -21.72 36.01 1.02
N THR A 12 -21.30 37.02 1.78
CA THR A 12 -21.69 38.43 1.58
C THR A 12 -20.87 39.18 0.52
N SER A 13 -19.62 38.78 0.24
CA SER A 13 -18.76 39.41 -0.76
C SER A 13 -19.32 39.26 -2.17
N LYS A 14 -19.36 40.35 -2.95
CA LYS A 14 -19.85 40.35 -4.33
C LYS A 14 -18.69 40.57 -5.30
N GLY A 15 -18.49 39.62 -6.22
CA GLY A 15 -17.62 39.84 -7.38
C GLY A 15 -18.33 40.65 -8.46
N LEU A 16 -17.57 41.24 -9.38
CA LEU A 16 -18.11 41.97 -10.54
C LEU A 16 -18.86 41.05 -11.51
N LEU A 17 -18.54 39.76 -11.52
CA LEU A 17 -19.17 38.75 -12.37
C LEU A 17 -19.97 37.75 -11.52
N SER A 18 -21.18 37.43 -11.97
CA SER A 18 -21.99 36.38 -11.36
C SER A 18 -21.49 34.99 -11.74
N ALA A 19 -21.77 34.00 -10.89
CA ALA A 19 -21.47 32.60 -11.21
C ALA A 19 -22.09 32.14 -12.53
N GLN A 20 -23.28 32.64 -12.89
CA GLN A 20 -23.95 32.29 -14.14
C GLN A 20 -23.25 32.87 -15.37
N GLN A 21 -22.73 34.10 -15.27
CA GLN A 21 -21.93 34.72 -16.33
C GLN A 21 -20.62 33.96 -16.54
N LEU A 22 -19.96 33.57 -15.45
CA LEU A 22 -18.72 32.80 -15.49
C LEU A 22 -18.96 31.37 -16.01
N ARG A 23 -20.04 30.69 -15.59
CA ARG A 23 -20.45 29.40 -16.15
C ARG A 23 -20.58 29.44 -17.66
N LYS A 24 -21.27 30.46 -18.21
CA LYS A 24 -21.41 30.61 -19.67
C LYS A 24 -20.05 30.76 -20.36
N ARG A 25 -19.11 31.51 -19.77
CA ARG A 25 -17.75 31.69 -20.32
C ARG A 25 -16.93 30.40 -20.28
N VAL A 26 -17.01 29.64 -19.19
CA VAL A 26 -16.29 28.36 -19.04
C VAL A 26 -16.84 27.35 -20.04
N LEU A 27 -18.16 27.19 -20.11
CA LEU A 27 -18.80 26.18 -20.95
C LEU A 27 -18.69 26.48 -22.46
N ALA A 28 -18.50 27.74 -22.86
CA ALA A 28 -18.28 28.09 -24.27
C ALA A 28 -17.03 27.45 -24.89
N LYS A 29 -16.08 27.00 -24.07
CA LYS A 29 -14.84 26.36 -24.50
C LYS A 29 -14.89 24.83 -24.47
N VAL A 30 -15.98 24.25 -23.96
CA VAL A 30 -16.13 22.80 -23.76
C VAL A 30 -16.60 22.13 -25.05
N LYS A 31 -15.85 21.12 -25.50
CA LYS A 31 -16.18 20.31 -26.69
C LYS A 31 -16.87 19.02 -26.23
N GLY A 32 -18.19 19.06 -26.08
CA GLY A 32 -18.99 17.88 -25.71
C GLY A 32 -20.17 18.21 -24.78
N PRO A 33 -21.11 17.27 -24.58
CA PRO A 33 -22.22 17.47 -23.67
C PRO A 33 -21.72 17.57 -22.22
N VAL A 34 -22.24 18.56 -21.49
CA VAL A 34 -21.96 18.76 -20.06
C VAL A 34 -23.09 18.12 -19.27
N LYS A 35 -22.80 17.03 -18.54
CA LYS A 35 -23.83 16.29 -17.78
C LYS A 35 -24.16 16.96 -16.44
N TRP A 36 -23.18 17.63 -15.84
CA TRP A 36 -23.34 18.29 -14.54
C TRP A 36 -22.35 19.45 -14.41
N PHE A 37 -22.76 20.50 -13.69
CA PHE A 37 -21.93 21.68 -13.43
C PHE A 37 -22.23 22.21 -12.02
N HIS A 38 -21.19 22.39 -11.21
CA HIS A 38 -21.26 22.97 -9.88
C HIS A 38 -20.33 24.18 -9.76
N HIS A 39 -20.70 25.09 -8.88
CA HIS A 39 -19.82 26.19 -8.50
C HIS A 39 -19.98 26.56 -7.03
N GLN A 40 -18.88 26.96 -6.42
CA GLN A 40 -18.81 27.48 -5.06
C GLN A 40 -17.93 28.72 -5.03
N LYS A 41 -18.32 29.76 -4.29
CA LYS A 41 -17.49 30.94 -4.08
C LYS A 41 -16.44 30.66 -3.00
N VAL A 42 -15.19 31.03 -3.25
CA VAL A 42 -14.03 30.75 -2.39
C VAL A 42 -13.10 31.96 -2.34
N ILE A 43 -12.21 31.99 -1.34
CA ILE A 43 -11.02 32.87 -1.37
C ILE A 43 -9.83 32.01 -1.76
N TYR A 44 -9.13 32.40 -2.83
CA TYR A 44 -7.91 31.75 -3.28
C TYR A 44 -6.70 32.62 -2.96
N LEU A 45 -5.70 32.06 -2.29
CA LEU A 45 -4.40 32.71 -2.10
C LEU A 45 -3.46 32.25 -3.20
N ASP A 46 -2.94 33.19 -3.98
CA ASP A 46 -1.97 32.90 -5.02
C ASP A 46 -0.55 32.66 -4.47
N ASN A 47 0.39 32.37 -5.35
CA ASN A 47 1.79 32.10 -4.98
C ASN A 47 2.53 33.34 -4.41
N GLN A 48 1.94 34.53 -4.53
CA GLN A 48 2.45 35.79 -3.99
C GLN A 48 1.73 36.17 -2.69
N GLN A 49 0.91 35.26 -2.13
CA GLN A 49 0.06 35.46 -0.96
C GLN A 49 -1.00 36.57 -1.13
N GLN A 50 -1.40 36.87 -2.38
CA GLN A 50 -2.52 37.76 -2.65
C GLN A 50 -3.83 36.98 -2.64
N ALA A 51 -4.84 37.52 -1.96
CA ALA A 51 -6.15 36.91 -1.83
C ALA A 51 -7.07 37.34 -2.98
N HIS A 52 -7.62 36.36 -3.69
CA HIS A 52 -8.57 36.54 -4.77
C HIS A 52 -9.94 36.02 -4.35
N LEU A 53 -10.98 36.83 -4.57
CA LEU A 53 -12.34 36.32 -4.57
C LEU A 53 -12.55 35.52 -5.86
N ALA A 54 -12.83 34.24 -5.74
CA ALA A 54 -12.94 33.34 -6.89
C ALA A 54 -14.18 32.45 -6.81
N TYR A 55 -14.53 31.83 -7.93
CA TYR A 55 -15.45 30.71 -8.00
C TYR A 55 -14.66 29.45 -8.33
N HIS A 56 -14.73 28.45 -7.45
CA HIS A 56 -14.43 27.08 -7.80
C HIS A 56 -15.55 26.58 -8.71
N MET A 57 -15.21 26.07 -9.88
CA MET A 57 -16.13 25.58 -10.89
C MET A 57 -15.71 24.18 -11.31
N ALA A 58 -16.66 23.25 -11.26
CA ALA A 58 -16.46 21.85 -11.56
C ALA A 58 -17.54 21.38 -12.54
N TYR A 59 -17.17 20.57 -13.54
CA TYR A 59 -18.14 20.00 -14.46
C TYR A 59 -17.67 18.68 -15.07
N TYR A 60 -18.63 17.85 -15.49
CA TYR A 60 -18.36 16.59 -16.20
C TYR A 60 -18.65 16.75 -17.69
N THR A 61 -17.72 16.32 -18.53
CA THR A 61 -17.88 16.33 -20.00
C THR A 61 -17.29 15.06 -20.63
N HIS A 62 -17.82 14.67 -21.80
CA HIS A 62 -17.23 13.60 -22.60
C HIS A 62 -16.40 14.25 -23.70
N ALA A 63 -15.11 13.92 -23.75
CA ALA A 63 -14.28 14.31 -24.88
C ALA A 63 -14.67 13.49 -26.15
N PRO A 64 -14.25 13.93 -27.36
CA PRO A 64 -14.58 13.24 -28.62
C PRO A 64 -14.11 11.79 -28.71
N ASP A 65 -13.22 11.37 -27.81
CA ASP A 65 -12.68 10.01 -27.62
C ASP A 65 -13.49 9.18 -26.60
N HIS A 66 -14.67 9.64 -26.20
CA HIS A 66 -15.53 9.07 -25.15
C HIS A 66 -14.95 9.08 -23.74
N ALA A 67 -13.79 9.69 -23.49
CA ALA A 67 -13.23 9.80 -22.15
C ALA A 67 -14.05 10.78 -21.29
N LEU A 68 -14.48 10.32 -20.10
CA LEU A 68 -15.05 11.18 -19.08
C LEU A 68 -13.95 12.10 -18.53
N ARG A 69 -14.19 13.41 -18.58
CA ARG A 69 -13.35 14.42 -17.94
C ARG A 69 -14.13 15.10 -16.84
N ALA A 70 -13.44 15.44 -15.75
CA ALA A 70 -14.02 16.23 -14.67
C ALA A 70 -13.17 17.51 -14.45
N PRO A 71 -13.12 18.45 -15.42
CA PRO A 71 -12.30 19.63 -15.25
C PRO A 71 -12.80 20.49 -14.07
N GLU A 72 -11.84 20.90 -13.26
CA GLU A 72 -12.05 21.83 -12.16
C GLU A 72 -11.15 23.05 -12.32
N MET A 73 -11.65 24.20 -11.86
CA MET A 73 -10.91 25.45 -11.95
C MET A 73 -11.33 26.46 -10.90
N LEU A 74 -10.38 27.33 -10.55
CA LEU A 74 -10.63 28.56 -9.80
C LEU A 74 -10.67 29.71 -10.80
N VAL A 75 -11.80 30.40 -10.86
CA VAL A 75 -12.03 31.54 -11.76
C VAL A 75 -12.22 32.80 -10.93
N ASP A 76 -11.40 33.81 -11.16
CA ASP A 76 -11.48 35.10 -10.47
C ASP A 76 -12.86 35.73 -10.65
N ALA A 77 -13.50 36.12 -9.54
CA ALA A 77 -14.87 36.59 -9.51
C ALA A 77 -15.05 38.01 -10.07
N ASN A 78 -13.96 38.75 -10.28
CA ASN A 78 -13.99 40.12 -10.79
C ASN A 78 -13.62 40.17 -12.28
N THR A 79 -12.60 39.42 -12.68
CA THR A 79 -12.03 39.46 -14.03
C THR A 79 -12.53 38.32 -14.91
N GLY A 80 -12.86 37.17 -14.30
CA GLY A 80 -13.15 35.93 -15.02
C GLY A 80 -11.91 35.21 -15.54
N LEU A 81 -10.71 35.59 -15.09
CA LEU A 81 -9.47 34.89 -15.39
C LEU A 81 -9.43 33.55 -14.65
N VAL A 82 -8.94 32.50 -15.32
CA VAL A 82 -8.67 31.22 -14.69
C VAL A 82 -7.39 31.37 -13.88
N LEU A 83 -7.51 31.34 -12.56
CA LEU A 83 -6.40 31.47 -11.61
C LEU A 83 -5.66 30.13 -11.47
N LYS A 84 -6.40 29.02 -11.52
CA LYS A 84 -5.87 27.65 -11.45
C LYS A 84 -6.85 26.71 -12.14
N ALA A 85 -6.34 25.68 -12.82
CA ALA A 85 -7.16 24.61 -13.39
C ALA A 85 -6.48 23.26 -13.20
N TRP A 86 -7.28 22.20 -13.05
CA TRP A 86 -6.86 20.81 -12.98
C TRP A 86 -7.96 19.91 -13.56
N ASP A 87 -7.61 18.69 -13.95
CA ASP A 87 -8.60 17.68 -14.29
C ASP A 87 -8.79 16.78 -13.07
N ALA A 88 -10.03 16.70 -12.57
CA ALA A 88 -10.40 16.00 -11.35
C ALA A 88 -11.07 14.66 -11.66
N VAL A 89 -10.68 13.97 -12.76
CA VAL A 89 -11.03 12.56 -12.95
C VAL A 89 -10.44 11.81 -11.75
N HIS A 90 -11.27 11.60 -10.74
CA HIS A 90 -10.85 11.10 -9.46
C HIS A 90 -10.74 9.58 -9.51
N ARG A 91 -9.72 9.09 -8.80
CA ARG A 91 -9.74 7.79 -8.13
C ARG A 91 -11.01 7.75 -7.28
N GLU A 92 -12.04 7.09 -7.76
CA GLU A 92 -13.29 7.03 -7.03
C GLU A 92 -13.17 5.89 -6.02
N GLN A 93 -12.92 6.25 -4.76
CA GLN A 93 -13.06 5.34 -3.62
C GLN A 93 -14.55 5.10 -3.36
N TRP A 94 -15.22 4.47 -4.32
CA TRP A 94 -16.63 4.12 -4.23
C TRP A 94 -16.83 2.66 -3.89
N GLY A 95 -15.81 1.83 -4.07
CA GLY A 95 -15.87 0.43 -3.75
C GLY A 95 -16.16 0.20 -2.27
N GLN A 96 -17.21 -0.56 -2.01
CA GLN A 96 -17.62 -0.93 -0.66
C GLN A 96 -17.91 -2.43 -0.62
N GLY A 97 -17.85 -3.02 0.57
CA GLY A 97 -18.15 -4.43 0.73
C GLY A 97 -17.64 -4.99 2.04
N LEU A 98 -17.93 -6.26 2.28
CA LEU A 98 -17.32 -6.98 3.39
C LEU A 98 -15.81 -7.12 3.16
N GLY A 99 -15.07 -7.19 4.26
CA GLY A 99 -13.65 -7.52 4.29
C GLY A 99 -13.34 -8.38 5.51
N GLY A 100 -12.14 -8.92 5.55
CA GLY A 100 -11.66 -9.78 6.62
C GLY A 100 -12.18 -11.21 6.53
N ASN A 101 -12.23 -11.89 7.68
CA ASN A 101 -12.57 -13.30 7.76
C ASN A 101 -13.39 -13.65 9.03
N ALA A 102 -13.79 -14.91 9.15
CA ALA A 102 -14.61 -15.38 10.27
C ALA A 102 -13.87 -15.47 11.63
N PHE A 103 -12.55 -15.31 11.67
CA PHE A 103 -11.74 -15.55 12.86
C PHE A 103 -11.41 -14.24 13.59
N PRO A 104 -11.89 -14.05 14.84
CA PRO A 104 -11.50 -12.89 15.63
C PRO A 104 -10.01 -12.94 15.98
N LEU A 105 -9.38 -11.76 16.00
CA LEU A 105 -8.02 -11.58 16.50
C LEU A 105 -8.07 -11.05 17.94
N PRO A 106 -6.97 -11.15 18.72
CA PRO A 106 -6.96 -10.70 20.11
C PRO A 106 -7.38 -9.24 20.32
N TYR A 107 -7.16 -8.38 19.31
CA TYR A 107 -7.38 -6.94 19.38
C TYR A 107 -8.49 -6.41 18.46
N ARG A 108 -9.04 -7.23 17.55
CA ARG A 108 -10.12 -6.82 16.64
C ARG A 108 -10.99 -7.99 16.17
N PRO A 109 -12.25 -7.76 15.80
CA PRO A 109 -13.02 -8.79 15.10
C PRO A 109 -12.37 -9.13 13.75
N GLY A 110 -12.55 -10.38 13.31
CA GLY A 110 -12.11 -10.83 11.99
C GLY A 110 -12.93 -10.18 10.87
N SER A 111 -14.23 -9.97 11.12
CA SER A 111 -15.15 -9.34 10.18
C SER A 111 -15.14 -7.82 10.29
N PHE A 112 -15.06 -7.17 9.14
CA PHE A 112 -15.23 -5.72 9.01
C PHE A 112 -15.80 -5.40 7.62
N GLN A 113 -15.95 -4.11 7.32
CA GLN A 113 -16.34 -3.64 5.99
C GLN A 113 -15.35 -2.60 5.47
N HIS A 114 -15.29 -2.49 4.15
CA HIS A 114 -14.75 -1.34 3.44
C HIS A 114 -15.90 -0.39 3.11
N GLY A 115 -15.80 0.85 3.56
CA GLY A 115 -16.89 1.83 3.46
C GLY A 115 -17.91 1.75 4.59
N ASP A 116 -19.10 2.31 4.35
CA ASP A 116 -20.14 2.56 5.35
C ASP A 116 -21.51 1.98 4.99
N ALA A 117 -21.55 1.11 3.97
CA ALA A 117 -22.79 0.55 3.43
C ALA A 117 -23.45 -0.53 4.32
N LEU A 118 -22.73 -1.15 5.25
CA LEU A 118 -23.22 -2.24 6.11
C LEU A 118 -23.26 -1.81 7.59
N PRO A 119 -24.42 -1.38 8.13
CA PRO A 119 -24.50 -0.89 9.50
C PRO A 119 -24.04 -1.91 10.54
N GLY A 120 -23.31 -1.46 11.57
CA GLY A 120 -22.94 -2.28 12.73
C GLY A 120 -21.62 -3.05 12.62
N LEU A 121 -20.91 -2.97 11.49
CA LEU A 121 -19.57 -3.54 11.33
C LEU A 121 -18.49 -2.48 11.51
N PRO A 122 -17.34 -2.79 12.15
CA PRO A 122 -16.15 -1.96 12.07
C PRO A 122 -15.80 -1.67 10.61
N SER A 123 -15.36 -0.45 10.36
CA SER A 123 -15.25 0.08 9.01
C SER A 123 -13.84 0.61 8.77
N LEU A 124 -13.27 0.16 7.66
CA LEU A 124 -12.14 0.77 6.98
C LEU A 124 -12.65 1.66 5.83
N GLY A 125 -11.75 2.41 5.21
CA GLY A 125 -12.11 3.28 4.08
C GLY A 125 -12.67 2.49 2.89
N LYS A 126 -13.27 3.22 1.94
CA LYS A 126 -13.71 2.66 0.67
C LYS A 126 -12.49 2.26 -0.17
N PHE A 127 -12.61 1.23 -1.00
CA PHE A 127 -11.57 0.85 -1.94
C PHE A 127 -11.75 1.53 -3.31
N GLU A 128 -10.66 1.69 -4.04
CA GLU A 128 -10.66 2.35 -5.34
C GLU A 128 -11.31 1.46 -6.41
N VAL A 129 -12.14 2.06 -7.25
CA VAL A 129 -12.69 1.44 -8.45
C VAL A 129 -12.61 2.42 -9.62
N ARG A 130 -12.51 1.89 -10.84
CA ARG A 130 -12.73 2.64 -12.07
C ARG A 130 -14.14 2.35 -12.58
N VAL A 131 -14.94 3.39 -12.77
CA VAL A 131 -16.31 3.24 -13.26
C VAL A 131 -16.35 3.38 -14.77
N ASN A 132 -16.83 2.34 -15.45
CA ASN A 132 -17.05 2.36 -16.89
C ASN A 132 -18.31 1.57 -17.26
N ASP A 133 -19.14 2.11 -18.15
CA ASP A 133 -20.35 1.47 -18.68
C ASP A 133 -21.26 0.82 -17.61
N GLY A 134 -21.46 1.52 -16.48
CA GLY A 134 -22.31 1.03 -15.38
C GLY A 134 -21.68 -0.10 -14.55
N ARG A 135 -20.38 -0.37 -14.72
CA ARG A 135 -19.60 -1.34 -13.95
C ARG A 135 -18.51 -0.66 -13.15
N CYS A 136 -18.30 -1.16 -11.93
CA CYS A 136 -17.19 -0.79 -11.08
C CYS A 136 -16.10 -1.83 -11.31
N TYR A 137 -14.97 -1.44 -11.90
CA TYR A 137 -13.79 -2.28 -12.07
C TYR A 137 -12.85 -2.05 -10.89
N VAL A 138 -12.40 -3.12 -10.24
CA VAL A 138 -11.50 -3.06 -9.07
C VAL A 138 -10.06 -2.89 -9.56
N GLU A 139 -9.81 -1.69 -10.07
CA GLU A 139 -8.51 -1.25 -10.57
C GLU A 139 -8.32 0.27 -10.39
N SER A 140 -7.06 0.68 -10.44
CA SER A 140 -6.59 2.05 -10.50
C SER A 140 -5.40 2.14 -11.46
N ASP A 141 -4.73 3.29 -11.51
CA ASP A 141 -3.52 3.44 -12.33
C ASP A 141 -2.33 2.61 -11.78
N SER A 142 -2.36 2.29 -10.49
CA SER A 142 -1.29 1.56 -9.80
C SER A 142 -1.59 0.09 -9.57
N LEU A 143 -2.85 -0.33 -9.65
CA LEU A 143 -3.28 -1.64 -9.19
C LEU A 143 -4.41 -2.20 -10.03
N ARG A 144 -4.39 -3.50 -10.28
CA ARG A 144 -5.49 -4.24 -10.89
C ARG A 144 -5.72 -5.54 -10.12
N VAL A 145 -6.91 -5.70 -9.53
CA VAL A 145 -7.31 -6.95 -8.88
C VAL A 145 -8.03 -7.82 -9.89
N ILE A 146 -7.56 -9.06 -10.06
CA ILE A 146 -8.09 -10.05 -11.00
C ILE A 146 -8.64 -11.21 -10.17
N ASN A 147 -9.92 -11.52 -10.38
CA ASN A 147 -10.58 -12.64 -9.75
C ASN A 147 -10.50 -13.85 -10.68
N MET A 148 -9.78 -14.89 -10.25
CA MET A 148 -9.57 -16.10 -11.03
C MET A 148 -10.72 -17.10 -10.90
N ALA A 149 -11.86 -16.69 -10.35
CA ALA A 149 -13.11 -17.45 -10.31
C ALA A 149 -12.98 -18.88 -9.75
N ASN A 150 -12.14 -19.06 -8.73
CA ASN A 150 -11.82 -20.35 -8.10
C ASN A 150 -11.24 -21.37 -9.10
N LEU A 151 -10.51 -20.90 -10.11
CA LEU A 151 -9.81 -21.78 -11.05
C LEU A 151 -8.74 -22.60 -10.31
N PRO A 152 -8.63 -23.92 -10.60
CA PRO A 152 -7.64 -24.80 -10.00
C PRO A 152 -6.29 -24.67 -10.72
N LEU A 153 -5.69 -23.49 -10.64
CA LEU A 153 -4.35 -23.23 -11.18
C LEU A 153 -3.28 -23.63 -10.16
N GLY A 154 -2.29 -24.39 -10.60
CA GLY A 154 -1.09 -24.68 -9.82
C GLY A 154 -0.02 -23.58 -9.97
N TYR A 155 1.10 -23.77 -9.26
CA TYR A 155 2.22 -22.83 -9.28
C TYR A 155 2.86 -22.67 -10.67
N GLU A 156 2.73 -23.68 -11.53
CA GLU A 156 3.22 -23.67 -12.92
C GLU A 156 2.53 -22.65 -13.82
N ALA A 157 1.37 -22.11 -13.42
CA ALA A 157 0.68 -21.06 -14.15
C ALA A 157 1.37 -19.69 -14.02
N PHE A 158 2.34 -19.56 -13.11
CA PHE A 158 2.98 -18.29 -12.79
C PHE A 158 4.45 -18.28 -13.25
N PRO A 159 4.97 -17.11 -13.70
CA PRO A 159 4.26 -15.83 -13.85
C PRO A 159 3.25 -15.84 -14.99
N ILE A 160 2.10 -15.20 -14.79
CA ILE A 160 1.15 -14.97 -15.88
C ILE A 160 1.75 -13.92 -16.80
N SER A 161 1.98 -14.26 -18.07
CA SER A 161 2.60 -13.33 -19.02
C SER A 161 1.62 -12.28 -19.52
N THR A 162 2.14 -11.18 -20.08
CA THR A 162 1.34 -10.16 -20.79
C THR A 162 0.58 -10.74 -21.99
N GLU A 163 1.11 -11.78 -22.63
CA GLU A 163 0.42 -12.47 -23.73
C GLU A 163 -0.71 -13.36 -23.20
N ASP A 164 -0.51 -14.03 -22.06
CA ASP A 164 -1.54 -14.84 -21.41
C ASP A 164 -2.68 -13.96 -20.87
N GLU A 165 -2.35 -12.82 -20.24
CA GLU A 165 -3.36 -11.83 -19.81
C GLU A 165 -4.29 -11.44 -20.98
N LYS A 166 -3.71 -11.24 -22.17
CA LYS A 166 -4.46 -10.90 -23.38
C LYS A 166 -5.23 -12.10 -23.96
N THR A 167 -4.60 -13.27 -23.99
CA THR A 167 -5.16 -14.50 -24.58
C THR A 167 -6.35 -15.01 -23.79
N TYR A 168 -6.29 -14.93 -22.47
CA TYR A 168 -7.35 -15.38 -21.56
C TYR A 168 -8.27 -14.25 -21.07
N GLU A 169 -8.10 -13.04 -21.61
CA GLU A 169 -8.89 -11.86 -21.26
C GLU A 169 -8.94 -11.58 -19.74
N LEU A 170 -7.78 -11.71 -19.08
CA LEU A 170 -7.62 -11.49 -17.64
C LEU A 170 -7.70 -10.00 -17.33
N THR A 171 -8.93 -9.51 -17.21
CA THR A 171 -9.25 -8.11 -16.91
C THR A 171 -9.48 -7.90 -15.42
N ALA A 172 -9.53 -6.62 -15.00
CA ALA A 172 -9.87 -6.27 -13.64
C ALA A 172 -11.23 -6.88 -13.27
N PHE A 173 -11.34 -7.46 -12.08
CA PHE A 173 -12.62 -7.90 -11.53
C PHE A 173 -13.60 -6.73 -11.56
N SER A 174 -14.84 -7.00 -11.95
CA SER A 174 -15.87 -5.96 -11.99
C SER A 174 -17.22 -6.47 -11.53
N TYR A 175 -18.00 -5.55 -11.01
CA TYR A 175 -19.36 -5.79 -10.55
C TYR A 175 -20.27 -4.62 -10.96
N ALA A 176 -21.58 -4.77 -10.79
CA ALA A 176 -22.52 -3.71 -11.13
C ALA A 176 -22.25 -2.46 -10.29
N CYS A 177 -22.04 -1.32 -10.95
CA CYS A 177 -21.81 -0.03 -10.30
C CYS A 177 -23.16 0.63 -10.05
N ASP A 178 -23.85 0.17 -9.00
CA ASP A 178 -25.20 0.60 -8.68
C ASP A 178 -25.18 1.55 -7.47
N PRO A 179 -25.50 2.85 -7.66
CA PRO A 179 -25.63 3.78 -6.55
C PRO A 179 -26.72 3.39 -5.55
N SER A 180 -27.74 2.63 -5.97
CA SER A 180 -28.82 2.17 -5.10
C SER A 180 -28.38 1.05 -4.14
N SER A 181 -27.34 0.29 -4.53
CA SER A 181 -26.65 -0.65 -3.65
C SER A 181 -25.45 -0.02 -2.94
N TYR A 182 -25.28 1.30 -3.01
CA TYR A 182 -24.09 2.00 -2.50
C TYR A 182 -22.77 1.49 -3.10
N TYR A 183 -22.77 1.05 -4.35
CA TYR A 183 -21.59 0.50 -5.05
C TYR A 183 -20.96 -0.70 -4.34
N LEU A 184 -21.81 -1.51 -3.69
CA LEU A 184 -21.39 -2.65 -2.89
C LEU A 184 -21.00 -3.84 -3.78
N ASN A 185 -19.78 -4.35 -3.58
CA ASN A 185 -19.40 -5.68 -4.02
C ASN A 185 -19.83 -6.69 -2.93
N TYR A 186 -20.83 -7.50 -3.25
CA TYR A 186 -21.49 -8.38 -2.29
C TYR A 186 -20.70 -9.67 -2.00
N ASN A 187 -20.17 -10.31 -3.04
CA ASN A 187 -19.73 -11.71 -2.95
C ASN A 187 -18.75 -12.10 -4.08
N ASP A 188 -18.00 -11.14 -4.60
CA ASP A 188 -16.98 -11.34 -5.63
C ASP A 188 -17.55 -12.03 -6.89
N ALA A 189 -18.78 -11.69 -7.28
CA ALA A 189 -19.53 -12.32 -8.37
C ALA A 189 -19.80 -13.83 -8.13
N ASN A 190 -20.23 -14.17 -6.91
CA ASN A 190 -20.51 -15.52 -6.42
C ASN A 190 -19.28 -16.43 -6.29
N THR A 191 -18.07 -15.88 -6.29
CA THR A 191 -16.84 -16.65 -6.04
C THR A 191 -16.41 -16.61 -4.58
N GLY A 192 -16.93 -15.64 -3.81
CA GLY A 192 -16.75 -15.52 -2.36
C GLY A 192 -18.09 -15.42 -1.61
N PRO A 193 -18.12 -15.37 -0.26
CA PRO A 193 -17.01 -15.67 0.64
C PRO A 193 -16.36 -17.03 0.38
N VAL A 194 -15.06 -17.14 0.61
CA VAL A 194 -14.27 -18.35 0.34
C VAL A 194 -13.35 -18.66 1.50
N ASN A 195 -13.38 -19.92 1.95
CA ASN A 195 -12.53 -20.43 3.04
C ASN A 195 -12.41 -19.43 4.21
N TYR A 196 -13.56 -19.06 4.77
CA TYR A 196 -13.74 -18.11 5.87
C TYR A 196 -13.44 -16.63 5.57
N SER A 197 -12.82 -16.27 4.44
CA SER A 197 -12.62 -14.88 4.01
C SER A 197 -13.84 -14.33 3.29
N PHE A 198 -14.27 -13.10 3.62
CA PHE A 198 -15.52 -12.55 3.11
C PHE A 198 -15.43 -12.00 1.68
N SER A 199 -14.37 -11.27 1.36
CA SER A 199 -14.09 -10.81 -0.02
C SER A 199 -12.58 -10.57 -0.17
N PRO A 200 -11.85 -11.57 -0.69
CA PRO A 200 -10.44 -11.39 -1.04
C PRO A 200 -10.22 -10.25 -2.04
N VAL A 201 -11.19 -9.95 -2.92
CA VAL A 201 -11.09 -8.85 -3.89
C VAL A 201 -11.08 -7.49 -3.19
N ASN A 202 -12.03 -7.25 -2.27
CA ASN A 202 -12.15 -5.96 -1.59
C ASN A 202 -10.91 -5.70 -0.71
N ASP A 203 -10.51 -6.72 0.06
CA ASP A 203 -9.31 -6.67 0.88
C ASP A 203 -8.07 -6.43 0.00
N ALA A 204 -7.93 -7.15 -1.11
CA ALA A 204 -6.79 -7.00 -2.01
C ALA A 204 -6.62 -5.57 -2.52
N MET A 205 -7.71 -4.97 -3.00
CA MET A 205 -7.68 -3.60 -3.49
C MET A 205 -7.33 -2.61 -2.37
N TYR A 206 -7.98 -2.75 -1.22
CA TYR A 206 -7.79 -1.82 -0.11
C TYR A 206 -6.37 -1.89 0.46
N PHE A 207 -5.91 -3.08 0.85
CA PHE A 207 -4.63 -3.23 1.54
C PHE A 207 -3.44 -2.95 0.62
N ALA A 208 -3.47 -3.37 -0.65
CA ALA A 208 -2.42 -2.98 -1.59
C ALA A 208 -2.38 -1.45 -1.79
N THR A 209 -3.55 -0.80 -1.91
CA THR A 209 -3.63 0.67 -2.02
C THR A 209 -3.10 1.36 -0.77
N GLN A 210 -3.44 0.86 0.43
CA GLN A 210 -2.92 1.42 1.69
C GLN A 210 -1.41 1.20 1.82
N THR A 211 -0.88 0.07 1.38
CA THR A 211 0.58 -0.20 1.38
C THR A 211 1.31 0.77 0.45
N LEU A 212 0.82 0.97 -0.77
CA LEU A 212 1.39 1.96 -1.69
C LEU A 212 1.31 3.38 -1.10
N ALA A 213 0.16 3.76 -0.56
CA ALA A 213 -0.02 5.06 0.08
C ALA A 213 0.87 5.24 1.32
N MET A 214 1.10 4.18 2.09
CA MET A 214 2.03 4.17 3.21
C MET A 214 3.46 4.47 2.71
N TYR A 215 3.96 3.72 1.74
CA TYR A 215 5.28 3.97 1.15
C TYR A 215 5.40 5.42 0.63
N GLU A 216 4.41 5.90 -0.12
CA GLU A 216 4.44 7.24 -0.72
C GLU A 216 4.32 8.37 0.30
N LYS A 217 3.31 8.31 1.18
CA LYS A 217 2.93 9.43 2.06
C LYS A 217 3.70 9.41 3.37
N LYS A 218 3.86 8.23 3.98
CA LYS A 218 4.51 8.08 5.28
C LYS A 218 6.02 8.00 5.16
N TYR A 219 6.50 7.27 4.15
CA TYR A 219 7.93 7.02 3.95
C TYR A 219 8.55 7.80 2.79
N GLN A 220 7.78 8.64 2.10
CA GLN A 220 8.26 9.53 1.03
C GLN A 220 8.91 8.78 -0.16
N GLN A 221 8.49 7.53 -0.38
CA GLN A 221 8.96 6.69 -1.48
C GLN A 221 8.09 6.95 -2.71
N ARG A 222 8.57 7.81 -3.60
CA ARG A 222 7.88 8.07 -4.87
C ARG A 222 7.98 6.84 -5.77
N ASN A 223 6.85 6.38 -6.30
CA ASN A 223 6.76 5.21 -7.15
C ASN A 223 7.45 3.97 -6.53
N PRO A 224 6.96 3.48 -5.38
CA PRO A 224 7.65 2.43 -4.61
C PRO A 224 7.82 1.13 -5.41
N LEU A 225 6.94 0.88 -6.37
CA LEU A 225 7.00 -0.27 -7.29
C LEU A 225 7.51 0.11 -8.70
N GLY A 226 8.24 1.22 -8.82
CA GLY A 226 8.79 1.67 -10.09
C GLY A 226 7.71 2.11 -11.08
N ARG A 227 7.93 1.84 -12.38
CA ARG A 227 7.07 2.30 -13.49
C ARG A 227 6.28 1.18 -14.14
N ASP A 228 6.55 -0.07 -13.77
CA ASP A 228 5.83 -1.23 -14.27
C ASP A 228 4.51 -1.40 -13.50
N LEU A 229 3.55 -0.55 -13.84
CA LEU A 229 2.23 -0.48 -13.23
C LEU A 229 1.15 -0.56 -14.32
N PRO A 230 -0.06 -1.07 -14.01
CA PRO A 230 -0.54 -1.44 -12.67
C PRO A 230 0.05 -2.77 -12.15
N LEU A 231 0.24 -2.89 -10.83
CA LEU A 231 0.50 -4.17 -10.17
C LEU A 231 -0.69 -5.10 -10.39
N ARG A 232 -0.45 -6.38 -10.70
CA ARG A 232 -1.51 -7.40 -10.78
C ARG A 232 -1.66 -8.09 -9.43
N VAL A 233 -2.90 -8.18 -8.94
CA VAL A 233 -3.21 -8.99 -7.76
C VAL A 233 -4.23 -10.05 -8.17
N TYR A 234 -3.78 -11.30 -8.23
CA TYR A 234 -4.62 -12.44 -8.56
C TYR A 234 -5.22 -13.01 -7.27
N THR A 235 -6.54 -13.18 -7.24
CA THR A 235 -7.30 -13.74 -6.12
C THR A 235 -8.14 -14.92 -6.60
N HIS A 236 -8.79 -15.66 -5.69
CA HIS A 236 -9.71 -16.74 -6.04
C HIS A 236 -9.05 -17.89 -6.80
N LEU A 237 -7.92 -18.37 -6.29
CA LEU A 237 -7.20 -19.52 -6.82
C LEU A 237 -7.51 -20.76 -5.95
N SER A 238 -8.24 -21.70 -6.53
CA SER A 238 -8.98 -22.83 -5.88
C SER A 238 -8.45 -23.25 -4.51
N GLU A 239 -7.59 -24.26 -4.42
CA GLU A 239 -7.08 -24.81 -3.16
C GLU A 239 -5.64 -24.34 -2.89
N MET A 240 -5.23 -23.22 -3.49
CA MET A 240 -3.88 -22.69 -3.29
C MET A 240 -3.76 -22.18 -1.86
N ASP A 241 -2.95 -22.87 -1.07
CA ASP A 241 -2.74 -22.59 0.35
C ASP A 241 -1.50 -21.71 0.57
N ASN A 242 -1.40 -20.61 -0.19
CA ASN A 242 -0.24 -19.74 -0.18
C ASN A 242 -0.54 -18.32 -0.70
N ALA A 243 0.39 -17.40 -0.42
CA ALA A 243 0.53 -16.13 -1.11
C ALA A 243 2.00 -15.94 -1.53
N PHE A 244 2.24 -15.27 -2.66
CA PHE A 244 3.59 -14.95 -3.10
C PHE A 244 3.61 -13.78 -4.09
N ALA A 245 4.72 -13.06 -4.13
CA ALA A 245 4.98 -12.02 -5.10
C ALA A 245 5.89 -12.49 -6.25
N ILE A 246 5.70 -11.87 -7.41
CA ILE A 246 6.60 -12.01 -8.55
C ILE A 246 6.99 -10.60 -9.03
N PRO A 247 8.29 -10.28 -9.14
CA PRO A 247 8.74 -9.02 -9.68
C PRO A 247 8.50 -8.93 -11.20
N THR A 248 8.72 -7.75 -11.78
CA THR A 248 8.66 -7.57 -13.24
C THR A 248 9.60 -8.57 -13.94
N VAL A 249 9.06 -9.30 -14.91
CA VAL A 249 9.87 -10.17 -15.77
C VAL A 249 10.08 -9.48 -17.11
N SER A 250 11.34 -9.22 -17.45
CA SER A 250 11.73 -8.63 -18.73
C SER A 250 12.76 -9.50 -19.44
N LEU A 251 12.58 -9.67 -20.75
CA LEU A 251 13.52 -10.38 -21.63
C LEU A 251 13.95 -9.44 -22.75
N ASP A 252 15.25 -9.20 -22.89
CA ASP A 252 15.81 -8.28 -23.90
C ASP A 252 15.17 -6.88 -23.92
N GLY A 253 14.83 -6.35 -22.74
CA GLY A 253 14.17 -5.05 -22.57
C GLY A 253 12.68 -5.04 -22.92
N ARG A 254 12.11 -6.18 -23.34
CA ARG A 254 10.67 -6.35 -23.51
C ARG A 254 10.06 -6.87 -22.21
N LEU A 255 8.98 -6.21 -21.79
CA LEU A 255 8.16 -6.67 -20.68
C LEU A 255 7.47 -7.98 -21.05
N MET A 256 7.75 -9.04 -20.29
CA MET A 256 7.15 -10.37 -20.46
C MET A 256 6.01 -10.57 -19.47
N ALA A 257 6.20 -10.18 -18.22
CA ALA A 257 5.17 -10.22 -17.18
C ALA A 257 5.32 -9.00 -16.28
N HIS A 258 4.19 -8.38 -15.94
CA HIS A 258 4.15 -7.31 -14.95
C HIS A 258 4.41 -7.87 -13.55
N GLN A 259 4.70 -6.98 -12.59
CA GLN A 259 4.70 -7.34 -11.16
C GLN A 259 3.36 -7.98 -10.76
N GLN A 260 3.43 -9.01 -9.92
CA GLN A 260 2.28 -9.81 -9.48
C GLN A 260 2.31 -10.03 -7.97
N ILE A 261 1.13 -10.11 -7.38
CA ILE A 261 0.87 -10.74 -6.09
C ILE A 261 -0.20 -11.79 -6.32
N ILE A 262 0.07 -13.00 -5.86
CA ILE A 262 -0.80 -14.15 -5.99
C ILE A 262 -1.37 -14.44 -4.61
N ILE A 263 -2.70 -14.45 -4.49
CA ILE A 263 -3.43 -14.73 -3.26
C ILE A 263 -4.30 -15.97 -3.50
N GLY A 264 -3.88 -17.09 -2.95
CA GLY A 264 -4.69 -18.30 -2.90
C GLY A 264 -5.94 -18.13 -2.02
N ASN A 265 -6.92 -19.01 -2.18
CA ASN A 265 -8.06 -19.04 -1.26
C ASN A 265 -7.71 -19.60 0.12
N GLY A 266 -6.52 -20.18 0.28
CA GLY A 266 -6.25 -21.06 1.39
C GLY A 266 -6.92 -22.42 1.22
N HIS A 267 -6.49 -23.41 2.00
CA HIS A 267 -7.14 -24.72 2.03
C HIS A 267 -7.10 -25.34 3.42
N GLN A 268 -5.97 -25.94 3.81
CA GLN A 268 -5.84 -26.66 5.09
C GLN A 268 -5.26 -25.81 6.20
N PHE A 269 -4.51 -24.77 5.85
CA PHE A 269 -3.74 -23.98 6.81
C PHE A 269 -4.13 -22.50 6.77
N LEU A 270 -4.25 -21.92 5.59
CA LEU A 270 -4.62 -20.51 5.42
C LEU A 270 -6.11 -20.36 5.10
N THR A 271 -6.62 -19.16 5.38
CA THR A 271 -7.74 -18.51 4.69
C THR A 271 -7.23 -17.86 3.40
N ALA A 272 -8.03 -17.03 2.72
CA ALA A 272 -7.51 -16.18 1.64
C ALA A 272 -6.75 -14.96 2.23
N PRO A 273 -5.41 -14.88 2.16
CA PRO A 273 -4.60 -13.95 2.94
C PRO A 273 -4.47 -12.56 2.27
N ALA A 274 -5.60 -11.87 2.06
CA ALA A 274 -5.64 -10.61 1.32
C ALA A 274 -5.44 -9.33 2.18
N GLN A 275 -5.03 -9.47 3.45
CA GLN A 275 -4.89 -8.35 4.39
C GLN A 275 -3.43 -7.88 4.55
N THR A 276 -2.78 -8.07 5.70
CA THR A 276 -1.42 -7.55 5.93
C THR A 276 -0.36 -8.34 5.17
N VAL A 277 -0.66 -9.60 4.82
CA VAL A 277 0.16 -10.42 3.91
C VAL A 277 0.37 -9.72 2.56
N ILE A 278 -0.59 -8.94 2.04
CA ILE A 278 -0.35 -8.16 0.82
C ILE A 278 0.75 -7.10 1.01
N ALA A 279 0.90 -6.53 2.20
CA ALA A 279 2.01 -5.62 2.47
C ALA A 279 3.36 -6.34 2.44
N HIS A 280 3.40 -7.56 2.97
CA HIS A 280 4.57 -8.44 2.92
C HIS A 280 4.91 -8.75 1.46
N GLU A 281 3.97 -9.30 0.69
CA GLU A 281 4.20 -9.65 -0.72
C GLU A 281 4.60 -8.45 -1.59
N LEU A 282 3.91 -7.31 -1.43
CA LEU A 282 4.26 -6.09 -2.16
C LEU A 282 5.69 -5.63 -1.84
N SER A 283 6.16 -5.89 -0.63
CA SER A 283 7.49 -5.45 -0.18
C SER A 283 8.61 -6.35 -0.71
N HIS A 284 8.34 -7.58 -1.14
CA HIS A 284 9.28 -8.33 -1.98
C HIS A 284 9.52 -7.63 -3.31
N ASN A 285 8.46 -7.15 -3.97
CA ASN A 285 8.58 -6.38 -5.21
C ASN A 285 9.34 -5.06 -4.98
N PHE A 286 9.13 -4.40 -3.83
CA PHE A 286 9.94 -3.25 -3.44
C PHE A 286 11.43 -3.64 -3.32
N THR A 287 11.76 -4.72 -2.60
CA THR A 287 13.14 -5.19 -2.45
C THR A 287 13.78 -5.57 -3.78
N ALA A 288 13.04 -6.24 -4.67
CA ALA A 288 13.51 -6.64 -6.00
C ALA A 288 13.93 -5.45 -6.88
N LEU A 289 13.28 -4.29 -6.72
CA LEU A 289 13.61 -3.06 -7.46
C LEU A 289 14.78 -2.27 -6.85
N HIS A 290 15.21 -2.60 -5.63
CA HIS A 290 16.18 -1.85 -4.85
C HIS A 290 17.41 -2.70 -4.51
N ALA A 291 17.50 -3.25 -3.30
CA ALA A 291 18.63 -4.07 -2.89
C ALA A 291 18.80 -5.34 -3.74
N ALA A 292 17.70 -5.81 -4.35
CA ALA A 292 17.62 -7.07 -5.08
C ALA A 292 18.21 -8.24 -4.27
N LEU A 293 17.87 -8.31 -2.98
CA LEU A 293 18.33 -9.35 -2.07
C LEU A 293 17.98 -10.73 -2.64
N VAL A 294 19.01 -11.53 -2.88
CA VAL A 294 18.88 -12.92 -3.33
C VAL A 294 18.11 -13.69 -2.27
N TYR A 295 17.07 -14.40 -2.71
CA TYR A 295 16.15 -15.13 -1.84
C TYR A 295 16.72 -16.47 -1.37
N GLU A 296 17.92 -16.41 -0.78
CA GLU A 296 18.69 -17.54 -0.28
C GLU A 296 19.54 -17.09 0.90
N GLY A 297 19.73 -17.99 1.86
CA GLY A 297 20.56 -17.76 3.05
C GLY A 297 20.22 -16.47 3.80
N GLN A 298 21.23 -15.76 4.28
CA GLN A 298 21.03 -14.54 5.07
C GLN A 298 20.42 -13.38 4.26
N SER A 299 20.72 -13.25 2.96
CA SER A 299 20.08 -12.23 2.13
C SER A 299 18.59 -12.51 1.97
N GLY A 300 18.21 -13.77 1.83
CA GLY A 300 16.81 -14.20 1.78
C GLY A 300 16.10 -13.96 3.11
N ALA A 301 16.76 -14.27 4.22
CA ALA A 301 16.26 -13.98 5.57
C ALA A 301 16.00 -12.48 5.80
N ILE A 302 16.89 -11.62 5.32
CA ILE A 302 16.71 -10.15 5.39
C ILE A 302 15.56 -9.72 4.47
N ASN A 303 15.40 -10.35 3.30
CA ASN A 303 14.30 -10.10 2.37
C ASN A 303 12.95 -10.41 3.04
N GLU A 304 12.81 -11.60 3.61
CA GLU A 304 11.64 -12.02 4.41
C GLU A 304 11.36 -11.06 5.58
N ALA A 305 12.39 -10.76 6.37
CA ALA A 305 12.22 -9.89 7.51
C ALA A 305 11.79 -8.48 7.10
N PHE A 306 12.33 -7.93 6.02
CA PHE A 306 11.90 -6.62 5.50
C PHE A 306 10.41 -6.62 5.12
N SER A 307 9.92 -7.69 4.51
CA SER A 307 8.51 -7.87 4.17
C SER A 307 7.61 -7.99 5.42
N ASP A 308 8.05 -8.70 6.46
CA ASP A 308 7.37 -8.74 7.77
C ASP A 308 7.31 -7.36 8.45
N MET A 309 8.42 -6.62 8.41
CA MET A 309 8.47 -5.24 8.92
C MET A 309 7.48 -4.33 8.21
N ALA A 310 7.29 -4.53 6.89
CA ALA A 310 6.31 -3.79 6.11
C ALA A 310 4.87 -4.10 6.51
N ALA A 311 4.56 -5.35 6.88
CA ALA A 311 3.25 -5.73 7.40
C ALA A 311 2.95 -5.04 8.74
N ILE A 312 3.90 -4.99 9.67
CA ILE A 312 3.75 -4.20 10.92
C ILE A 312 3.64 -2.70 10.63
N ALA A 313 4.44 -2.18 9.70
CA ALA A 313 4.37 -0.78 9.29
C ALA A 313 3.00 -0.41 8.71
N LEU A 314 2.37 -1.33 7.97
CA LEU A 314 1.01 -1.13 7.44
C LEU A 314 -0.01 -1.09 8.57
N GLN A 315 0.08 -2.01 9.54
CA GLN A 315 -0.80 -1.97 10.72
C GLN A 315 -0.65 -0.65 11.48
N ASP A 316 0.58 -0.18 11.70
CA ASP A 316 0.86 1.11 12.34
C ASP A 316 0.32 2.30 11.54
N TYR A 317 0.36 2.22 10.22
CA TYR A 317 -0.17 3.24 9.33
C TYR A 317 -1.71 3.28 9.33
N ILE A 318 -2.38 2.14 9.22
CA ILE A 318 -3.85 2.04 9.22
C ILE A 318 -4.42 2.49 10.57
N ARG A 319 -3.83 2.07 11.70
CA ARG A 319 -4.35 2.41 13.03
C ARG A 319 -4.35 3.92 13.33
N GLN A 320 -3.54 4.72 12.62
CA GLN A 320 -3.55 6.18 12.77
C GLN A 320 -4.89 6.79 12.36
N SER A 321 -5.59 6.17 11.41
CA SER A 321 -6.95 6.58 10.99
C SER A 321 -8.04 5.67 11.56
N TYR A 322 -7.70 4.40 11.85
CA TYR A 322 -8.62 3.38 12.33
C TYR A 322 -8.07 2.71 13.59
N PRO A 323 -8.08 3.37 14.76
CA PRO A 323 -7.41 2.87 15.97
C PRO A 323 -7.86 1.48 16.44
N TRP A 324 -9.04 1.03 16.02
CA TRP A 324 -9.57 -0.30 16.31
C TRP A 324 -8.86 -1.42 15.54
N TYR A 325 -8.13 -1.12 14.46
CA TYR A 325 -7.58 -2.13 13.57
C TYR A 325 -6.37 -2.86 14.15
N TRP A 326 -5.51 -2.18 14.91
CA TRP A 326 -4.35 -2.77 15.58
C TRP A 326 -4.08 -2.05 16.89
N ASP A 327 -3.81 -2.82 17.95
CA ASP A 327 -3.58 -2.32 19.31
C ASP A 327 -2.20 -1.69 19.53
N GLY A 328 -1.26 -1.92 18.60
CA GLY A 328 0.14 -1.49 18.73
C GLY A 328 0.98 -2.38 19.63
N LEU A 329 0.45 -3.51 20.09
CA LEU A 329 1.08 -4.44 21.03
C LEU A 329 1.30 -5.84 20.42
N ASP A 330 0.46 -6.26 19.48
CA ASP A 330 0.62 -7.55 18.80
C ASP A 330 1.67 -7.46 17.68
N TRP A 331 2.85 -8.05 17.91
CA TRP A 331 3.98 -8.07 16.98
C TRP A 331 4.07 -9.36 16.16
N THR A 332 2.91 -9.99 15.94
CA THR A 332 2.84 -11.24 15.18
C THR A 332 2.48 -10.99 13.73
N ILE A 333 2.85 -11.94 12.87
CA ILE A 333 2.61 -11.90 11.43
C ILE A 333 1.55 -12.93 11.06
N GLY A 334 0.59 -12.52 10.22
CA GLY A 334 -0.30 -13.43 9.51
C GLY A 334 -1.42 -14.08 10.33
N ARG A 335 -1.77 -13.57 11.52
CA ARG A 335 -2.92 -14.11 12.29
C ARG A 335 -4.19 -14.14 11.45
N GLU A 336 -4.41 -13.10 10.66
CA GLU A 336 -5.59 -12.97 9.80
C GLU A 336 -5.50 -13.82 8.52
N ALA A 337 -4.36 -14.46 8.27
CA ALA A 337 -4.17 -15.38 7.16
C ALA A 337 -4.44 -16.83 7.57
N VAL A 338 -4.27 -17.21 8.84
CA VAL A 338 -4.31 -18.61 9.29
C VAL A 338 -5.70 -19.03 9.77
N LEU A 339 -6.12 -20.25 9.44
CA LEU A 339 -7.34 -20.85 9.99
C LEU A 339 -7.27 -20.89 11.53
N GLY A 340 -8.26 -20.27 12.18
CA GLY A 340 -8.30 -20.18 13.64
C GLY A 340 -7.50 -19.03 14.27
N GLY A 341 -6.84 -18.18 13.48
CA GLY A 341 -6.24 -16.93 13.97
C GLY A 341 -4.87 -17.07 14.63
N ALA A 342 -4.19 -18.22 14.45
CA ALA A 342 -2.85 -18.43 14.99
C ALA A 342 -1.80 -17.62 14.21
N PRO A 343 -0.77 -17.06 14.87
CA PRO A 343 0.36 -16.42 14.19
C PRO A 343 1.12 -17.39 13.29
N LEU A 344 1.59 -16.88 12.14
CA LEU A 344 2.64 -17.56 11.35
C LEU A 344 4.01 -17.38 12.01
N ARG A 345 4.30 -16.17 12.48
CA ARG A 345 5.59 -15.77 13.06
C ARG A 345 5.40 -14.74 14.17
N TYR A 346 6.42 -14.60 15.02
CA TYR A 346 6.47 -13.66 16.13
C TYR A 346 7.71 -12.77 15.97
N MET A 347 7.57 -11.45 15.84
CA MET A 347 8.74 -10.59 15.72
C MET A 347 9.40 -10.30 17.07
N ASP A 348 8.63 -10.32 18.17
CA ASP A 348 9.13 -10.10 19.53
C ASP A 348 9.96 -11.27 20.06
N GLU A 349 9.54 -12.49 19.74
CA GLU A 349 10.18 -13.74 20.16
C GLU A 349 10.00 -14.81 19.06
N PRO A 350 10.82 -14.77 17.98
CA PRO A 350 10.67 -15.67 16.83
C PRO A 350 10.55 -17.15 17.16
N SER A 351 11.31 -17.61 18.15
CA SER A 351 11.33 -19.01 18.60
C SER A 351 9.97 -19.52 19.13
N LYS A 352 8.98 -18.66 19.38
CA LYS A 352 7.61 -19.05 19.78
C LYS A 352 6.87 -19.87 18.74
N ASP A 353 7.24 -19.78 17.45
CA ASP A 353 6.68 -20.66 16.43
C ASP A 353 7.29 -22.08 16.45
N GLY A 354 8.32 -22.30 17.29
CA GLY A 354 9.01 -23.56 17.49
C GLY A 354 10.11 -23.88 16.47
N MET A 355 10.37 -22.99 15.50
CA MET A 355 11.30 -23.25 14.38
C MET A 355 12.20 -22.05 14.03
N SER A 356 11.70 -20.82 14.12
CA SER A 356 12.45 -19.61 13.78
C SER A 356 13.56 -19.34 14.80
N ILE A 357 14.68 -18.83 14.29
CA ILE A 357 15.81 -18.43 15.13
C ILE A 357 15.68 -16.97 15.58
N GLU A 358 16.26 -16.64 16.73
CA GLU A 358 16.18 -15.28 17.27
C GLU A 358 17.55 -14.60 17.40
N HIS A 359 18.63 -15.34 17.16
CA HIS A 359 20.00 -14.84 17.25
C HIS A 359 20.86 -15.40 16.10
N ALA A 360 21.71 -14.56 15.51
CA ALA A 360 22.52 -14.91 14.33
C ALA A 360 23.41 -16.15 14.51
N ARG A 361 23.87 -16.44 15.72
CA ARG A 361 24.64 -17.66 16.07
C ARG A 361 23.92 -18.98 15.81
N GLU A 362 22.59 -18.96 15.69
CA GLU A 362 21.75 -20.13 15.45
C GLU A 362 21.57 -20.42 13.96
N TYR A 363 22.05 -19.52 13.10
CA TYR A 363 21.94 -19.63 11.66
C TYR A 363 22.73 -20.83 11.12
N THR A 364 22.14 -21.54 10.16
CA THR A 364 22.79 -22.55 9.33
C THR A 364 22.44 -22.28 7.86
N ASP A 365 23.33 -22.67 6.94
CA ASP A 365 23.12 -22.40 5.50
C ASP A 365 21.85 -23.07 4.95
N ASP A 366 21.47 -24.23 5.51
CA ASP A 366 20.26 -24.98 5.12
C ASP A 366 18.95 -24.44 5.73
N LEU A 367 19.01 -23.40 6.57
CA LEU A 367 17.83 -22.89 7.25
C LEU A 367 16.95 -22.10 6.26
N ASP A 368 15.66 -22.44 6.22
CA ASP A 368 14.68 -21.73 5.41
C ASP A 368 14.63 -20.23 5.75
N VAL A 369 14.41 -19.40 4.74
CA VAL A 369 14.44 -17.94 4.86
C VAL A 369 13.35 -17.40 5.78
N HIS A 370 12.18 -18.05 5.83
CA HIS A 370 11.09 -17.64 6.72
C HIS A 370 11.47 -17.87 8.19
N LEU A 371 12.27 -18.90 8.48
CA LEU A 371 12.75 -19.21 9.84
C LEU A 371 13.95 -18.35 10.27
N SER A 372 14.85 -18.12 9.32
CA SER A 372 16.06 -17.31 9.54
C SER A 372 15.77 -15.80 9.60
N SER A 373 14.64 -15.36 9.04
CA SER A 373 14.12 -13.98 9.14
C SER A 373 13.98 -13.47 10.58
N GLY A 374 13.80 -14.38 11.54
CA GLY A 374 13.60 -14.08 12.96
C GLY A 374 14.69 -13.17 13.56
N VAL A 375 15.94 -13.27 13.09
CA VAL A 375 17.05 -12.40 13.52
C VAL A 375 16.74 -10.93 13.24
N TYR A 376 16.36 -10.60 12.00
CA TYR A 376 16.07 -9.22 11.61
C TYR A 376 14.69 -8.77 12.07
N ASN A 377 13.72 -9.67 12.18
CA ASN A 377 12.42 -9.41 12.79
C ASN A 377 12.58 -8.94 14.25
N LYS A 378 13.38 -9.66 15.05
CA LYS A 378 13.65 -9.29 16.44
C LYS A 378 14.46 -8.01 16.56
N ALA A 379 15.47 -7.80 15.71
CA ALA A 379 16.20 -6.53 15.68
C ALA A 379 15.27 -5.33 15.39
N PHE A 380 14.32 -5.49 14.47
CA PHE A 380 13.33 -4.45 14.16
C PHE A 380 12.38 -4.18 15.33
N TYR A 381 11.84 -5.24 15.95
CA TYR A 381 11.00 -5.13 17.15
C TYR A 381 11.74 -4.36 18.25
N LEU A 382 12.97 -4.75 18.57
CA LEU A 382 13.79 -4.10 19.58
C LEU A 382 14.02 -2.62 19.24
N LEU A 383 14.42 -2.32 18.00
CA LEU A 383 14.67 -0.96 17.57
C LEU A 383 13.41 -0.09 17.67
N ALA A 384 12.27 -0.58 17.19
CA ALA A 384 11.01 0.17 17.22
C ALA A 384 10.50 0.48 18.63
N ASN A 385 10.92 -0.31 19.64
CA ASN A 385 10.56 -0.15 21.04
C ASN A 385 11.64 0.55 21.91
N LYS A 386 12.79 0.94 21.34
CA LYS A 386 13.79 1.77 22.04
C LYS A 386 13.23 3.18 22.32
N PRO A 387 13.67 3.86 23.40
CA PRO A 387 13.26 5.23 23.67
C PRO A 387 13.52 6.18 22.49
N GLY A 388 12.50 6.95 22.10
CA GLY A 388 12.58 7.88 20.97
C GLY A 388 12.51 7.23 19.58
N TRP A 389 12.28 5.92 19.51
CA TRP A 389 11.97 5.19 18.28
C TRP A 389 10.49 4.83 18.21
N THR A 390 10.05 4.53 16.99
CA THR A 390 8.69 4.12 16.65
C THR A 390 8.77 3.14 15.49
N VAL A 391 7.69 2.40 15.22
CA VAL A 391 7.56 1.58 13.99
C VAL A 391 7.94 2.38 12.75
N GLN A 392 7.40 3.61 12.63
CA GLN A 392 7.75 4.50 11.51
C GLN A 392 9.26 4.78 11.41
N LYS A 393 9.93 5.14 12.51
CA LYS A 393 11.37 5.46 12.44
C LYS A 393 12.20 4.22 12.14
N ALA A 394 11.87 3.09 12.77
CA ALA A 394 12.56 1.83 12.54
C ALA A 394 12.41 1.38 11.08
N PHE A 395 11.19 1.42 10.53
CA PHE A 395 10.98 0.97 9.15
C PHE A 395 11.59 1.92 8.14
N GLN A 396 11.61 3.23 8.45
CA GLN A 396 12.26 4.21 7.59
C GLN A 396 13.76 3.94 7.38
N VAL A 397 14.51 3.54 8.42
CA VAL A 397 15.93 3.21 8.26
C VAL A 397 16.15 1.86 7.56
N MET A 398 15.20 0.92 7.67
CA MET A 398 15.22 -0.32 6.90
C MET A 398 14.96 -0.06 5.42
N ILE A 399 13.99 0.80 5.08
CA ILE A 399 13.74 1.26 3.71
C ILE A 399 15.01 1.90 3.14
N ASP A 400 15.62 2.84 3.85
CA ASP A 400 16.83 3.50 3.35
C ASP A 400 18.00 2.51 3.18
N ALA A 401 18.14 1.55 4.08
CA ALA A 401 19.14 0.48 3.95
C ALA A 401 18.90 -0.37 2.71
N ASN A 402 17.66 -0.80 2.47
CA ASN A 402 17.27 -1.52 1.26
C ASN A 402 17.53 -0.71 -0.02
N ARG A 403 17.27 0.60 0.00
CA ARG A 403 17.44 1.45 -1.18
C ARG A 403 18.88 1.82 -1.51
N PHE A 404 19.72 2.02 -0.49
CA PHE A 404 20.99 2.73 -0.67
C PHE A 404 22.22 1.94 -0.20
N TYR A 405 22.04 0.89 0.61
CA TYR A 405 23.15 0.28 1.34
C TYR A 405 23.26 -1.23 1.17
N TRP A 406 22.13 -1.94 1.12
CA TRP A 406 22.13 -3.38 0.95
C TRP A 406 22.52 -3.76 -0.47
N SER A 407 23.26 -4.87 -0.57
CA SER A 407 23.63 -5.51 -1.82
C SER A 407 22.86 -6.82 -1.98
N PRO A 408 22.73 -7.37 -3.19
CA PRO A 408 22.00 -8.62 -3.42
C PRO A 408 22.40 -9.79 -2.52
N ILE A 409 23.68 -9.89 -2.16
CA ILE A 409 24.25 -10.98 -1.35
C ILE A 409 24.57 -10.54 0.09
N ALA A 410 23.85 -9.55 0.62
CA ALA A 410 24.12 -9.03 1.95
C ALA A 410 23.90 -10.09 3.03
N TYR A 411 24.89 -10.23 3.91
CA TYR A 411 24.80 -11.03 5.14
C TYR A 411 24.47 -10.11 6.33
N TYR A 412 24.01 -10.68 7.44
CA TYR A 412 23.41 -9.96 8.57
C TYR A 412 24.26 -8.78 9.07
N ASP A 413 25.55 -9.00 9.31
CA ASP A 413 26.45 -7.98 9.84
C ASP A 413 26.65 -6.81 8.86
N PHE A 414 26.82 -7.11 7.57
CA PHE A 414 26.96 -6.08 6.53
C PHE A 414 25.66 -5.29 6.35
N ALA A 415 24.52 -5.97 6.33
CA ALA A 415 23.21 -5.31 6.23
C ALA A 415 22.94 -4.39 7.43
N ALA A 416 23.40 -4.74 8.64
CA ALA A 416 23.27 -3.89 9.82
C ALA A 416 24.11 -2.61 9.71
N CYS A 417 25.28 -2.67 9.05
CA CYS A 417 26.03 -1.46 8.71
C CYS A 417 25.20 -0.49 7.86
N GLY A 418 24.43 -1.02 6.90
CA GLY A 418 23.53 -0.22 6.08
C GLY A 418 22.45 0.51 6.89
N VAL A 419 21.84 -0.17 7.85
CA VAL A 419 20.83 0.43 8.75
C VAL A 419 21.45 1.50 9.66
N ILE A 420 22.65 1.24 10.18
CA ILE A 420 23.41 2.22 10.98
C ILE A 420 23.76 3.46 10.14
N GLN A 421 24.18 3.26 8.89
CA GLN A 421 24.50 4.36 7.98
C GLN A 421 23.24 5.16 7.59
N ALA A 422 22.11 4.50 7.32
CA ALA A 422 20.83 5.15 7.10
C ALA A 422 20.41 6.03 8.29
N ALA A 423 20.53 5.52 9.53
CA ALA A 423 20.26 6.31 10.72
C ALA A 423 21.21 7.51 10.85
N ARG A 424 22.50 7.33 10.52
CA ARG A 424 23.49 8.41 10.53
C ARG A 424 23.13 9.53 9.55
N ASP A 425 22.75 9.19 8.32
CA ASP A 425 22.42 10.17 7.28
C ASP A 425 21.20 11.00 7.65
N ARG A 426 20.25 10.39 8.35
CA ARG A 426 19.09 11.07 8.92
C ARG A 426 19.40 11.89 10.17
N GLN A 427 20.64 11.87 10.64
CA GLN A 427 21.06 12.48 11.91
C GLN A 427 20.27 11.93 13.10
N TRP A 428 19.92 10.64 13.06
CA TRP A 428 19.22 9.92 14.12
C TRP A 428 20.18 9.12 15.00
N ASP A 429 19.68 8.64 16.13
CA ASP A 429 20.49 7.93 17.10
C ASP A 429 20.99 6.56 16.58
N THR A 430 22.26 6.52 16.20
CA THR A 430 22.90 5.29 15.74
C THR A 430 23.25 4.31 16.86
N ALA A 431 23.20 4.72 18.14
CA ALA A 431 23.45 3.83 19.28
C ALA A 431 22.30 2.84 19.44
N ALA A 432 21.04 3.30 19.45
CA ALA A 432 19.86 2.44 19.52
C ALA A 432 19.84 1.36 18.41
N VAL A 433 20.23 1.72 17.18
CA VAL A 433 20.35 0.75 16.07
C VAL A 433 21.41 -0.31 16.37
N ARG A 434 22.60 0.11 16.80
CA ARG A 434 23.69 -0.82 17.15
C ARG A 434 23.30 -1.76 18.29
N GLU A 435 22.65 -1.23 19.31
CA GLU A 435 22.19 -2.03 20.46
C GLU A 435 21.15 -3.07 20.04
N ALA A 436 20.13 -2.68 19.26
CA ALA A 436 19.09 -3.60 18.80
C ALA A 436 19.65 -4.77 17.97
N PHE A 437 20.62 -4.51 17.09
CA PHE A 437 21.29 -5.57 16.33
C PHE A 437 22.25 -6.40 17.18
N ALA A 438 22.96 -5.79 18.13
CA ALA A 438 23.85 -6.53 19.03
C ALA A 438 23.08 -7.53 19.92
N GLU A 439 21.86 -7.21 20.33
CA GLU A 439 20.98 -8.10 21.10
C GLU A 439 20.61 -9.39 20.35
N VAL A 440 20.62 -9.37 19.01
CA VAL A 440 20.40 -10.55 18.14
C VAL A 440 21.70 -11.12 17.56
N GLY A 441 22.85 -10.70 18.08
CA GLY A 441 24.16 -11.23 17.67
C GLY A 441 24.69 -10.71 16.34
N VAL A 442 24.17 -9.60 15.86
CA VAL A 442 24.57 -8.98 14.59
C VAL A 442 25.42 -7.75 14.88
N LEU A 443 26.63 -7.72 14.35
CA LEU A 443 27.61 -6.67 14.61
C LEU A 443 28.15 -6.13 13.31
N CYS A 444 27.91 -4.84 13.04
CA CYS A 444 28.54 -4.18 11.90
C CYS A 444 30.07 -4.19 12.06
N PRO A 445 30.84 -4.81 11.13
CA PRO A 445 32.29 -4.83 11.18
C PRO A 445 32.82 -3.46 10.80
N VAL A 446 32.86 -2.54 11.77
CA VAL A 446 33.58 -1.29 11.58
C VAL A 446 35.07 -1.64 11.61
N LEU A 447 35.77 -1.53 10.47
CA LEU A 447 37.23 -1.52 10.50
C LEU A 447 37.66 -0.42 11.48
N PRO A 448 38.58 -0.70 12.43
CA PRO A 448 39.05 0.32 13.35
C PRO A 448 39.53 1.53 12.53
N LYS A 449 39.18 2.74 12.99
CA LYS A 449 39.78 3.96 12.44
C LYS A 449 41.30 3.75 12.44
N PRO A 450 42.02 4.07 11.35
CA PRO A 450 43.45 4.21 11.46
C PRO A 450 43.71 5.14 12.64
N ASP A 451 44.60 4.72 13.54
CA ASP A 451 45.12 5.64 14.53
C ASP A 451 45.68 6.88 13.82
N ALA A 452 45.91 7.97 14.55
CA ALA A 452 46.51 9.18 13.99
C ALA A 452 47.92 8.97 13.38
N GLN A 453 48.42 7.72 13.35
CA GLN A 453 49.73 7.29 12.88
C GLN A 453 49.65 6.31 11.70
N GLY A 454 48.46 5.99 11.19
CA GLY A 454 48.26 5.25 9.93
C GLY A 454 48.70 3.78 9.95
N LYS A 455 48.75 3.11 11.11
CA LYS A 455 49.08 1.68 11.14
C LYS A 455 47.82 0.82 11.28
N ARG A 456 47.59 -0.04 10.28
CA ARG A 456 46.61 -1.14 10.35
C ARG A 456 47.25 -2.30 11.12
N ALA A 457 46.54 -2.83 12.11
CA ALA A 457 46.86 -4.11 12.75
C ALA A 457 46.41 -5.28 11.86
#